data_AF-X0XTU9-F1
#
_entry.id   AF-X0XTU9-F1
#
_cell.length_a   1.000
_cell.length_b   1.000
_cell.length_c   1.000
_cell.angle_alpha   90.00
_cell.angle_beta   90.00
_cell.angle_gamma   90.00
#
_symmetry.space_group_name_H-M   'P 1'
#
loop_
_entity.id
_entity.type
_entity.pdbx_description
1 polymer ?
#
loop_
_entity_poly.entity_id
_entity_poly.type
_entity_poly.pdbx_seq_one_letter_code
_entity_poly.pdbx_strand_id
1 'polypeptide(L)' 'MRILAVDMGTGTQDILLFDSTKPVENALRMIMPSATEIAAGRIRAATRRRRPVALTGVTAGGGPCHWALERH' A
#
# COMPACT_ATOMS: atom_id res chain seq x y z
N MET A 1 15.13 21.59 2.51
CA MET A 1 13.78 21.08 2.82
C MET A 1 13.68 19.64 2.31
N ARG A 2 13.03 18.75 3.06
CA ARG A 2 12.78 17.37 2.62
C ARG A 2 11.28 17.13 2.53
N ILE A 3 10.83 16.50 1.45
CA ILE A 3 9.44 16.15 1.20
C ILE A 3 9.37 14.65 0.90
N LEU A 4 8.45 13.95 1.55
CA LEU A 4 8.05 12.59 1.21
C LEU A 4 6.70 12.66 0.51
N ALA A 5 6.69 12.46 -0.80
CA ALA A 5 5.46 12.35 -1.58
C ALA A 5 5.10 10.87 -1.75
N VAL A 6 3.83 10.54 -1.55
CA VAL A 6 3.30 9.19 -1.71
C VAL A 6 2.10 9.26 -2.64
N ASP A 7 2.18 8.57 -3.77
CA ASP A 7 1.06 8.37 -4.69
C ASP A 7 0.53 6.94 -4.52
N MET A 8 -0.73 6.84 -4.10
CA MET A 8 -1.37 5.57 -3.76
C MET A 8 -2.22 5.08 -4.93
N GLY A 9 -1.69 4.12 -5.67
CA GLY A 9 -2.42 3.39 -6.70
C GLY A 9 -3.13 2.15 -6.15
N THR A 10 -3.88 1.49 -7.03
CA THR A 10 -4.62 0.25 -6.70
C THR A 10 -3.69 -0.89 -6.28
N GLY A 11 -2.64 -1.17 -7.06
CA GLY A 11 -1.71 -2.28 -6.81
C GLY A 11 -0.35 -1.85 -6.26
N THR A 12 0.11 -0.65 -6.59
CA THR A 12 1.40 -0.09 -6.17
C THR A 12 1.22 1.25 -5.47
N GLN A 13 2.24 1.66 -4.75
CA GLN A 13 2.43 3.01 -4.24
C GLN A 13 3.80 3.51 -4.72
N ASP A 14 3.82 4.72 -5.24
CA ASP A 14 5.05 5.39 -5.63
C ASP A 14 5.44 6.36 -4.52
N ILE A 15 6.63 6.17 -3.97
CA ILE A 15 7.17 6.98 -2.89
C ILE A 15 8.37 7.75 -3.41
N LEU A 16 8.34 9.07 -3.31
CA LEU A 16 9.45 9.96 -3.68
C LEU A 16 9.96 10.71 -2.45
N LEU A 17 11.25 10.57 -2.15
CA LEU A 17 11.94 11.43 -1.21
C LEU A 17 12.70 12.53 -1.98
N PHE A 18 12.15 13.73 -1.92
CA PHE A 18 12.77 14.94 -2.47
C PHE A 18 13.58 15.65 -1.39
N ASP A 19 14.80 16.08 -1.72
CA ASP A 19 15.65 16.92 -0.88
C ASP A 19 16.08 18.15 -1.69
N SER A 20 15.62 19.34 -1.29
CA SER A 20 15.88 20.59 -2.01
C SER A 20 17.34 21.02 -2.03
N THR A 21 18.22 20.34 -1.29
CA THR A 21 19.67 20.58 -1.31
C THR A 21 20.38 19.82 -2.43
N LYS A 22 19.67 18.96 -3.17
CA LYS A 22 20.18 18.14 -4.26
C LYS A 22 19.46 18.45 -5.58
N PRO A 23 20.07 18.17 -6.74
CA PRO A 23 19.36 18.15 -8.02
C PRO A 23 18.14 17.22 -7.96
N VAL A 24 17.06 17.59 -8.64
CA VAL A 24 15.78 16.86 -8.59
C VAL A 24 15.89 15.44 -9.17
N GLU A 25 16.79 15.24 -10.13
CA GLU A 25 17.11 13.96 -10.77
C GLU A 25 17.69 12.94 -9.78
N ASN A 26 18.24 13.41 -8.66
CA ASN A 26 18.78 12.58 -7.59
C ASN A 26 17.74 12.26 -6.49
N ALA A 27 16.47 12.61 -6.70
CA ALA A 27 15.41 12.22 -5.78
C ALA A 27 15.28 10.69 -5.74
N LEU A 28 15.17 10.14 -4.53
CA LEU A 28 15.01 8.70 -4.35
C LEU A 28 13.55 8.33 -4.63
N ARG A 29 13.31 7.47 -5.62
CA ARG A 29 12.00 6.89 -5.91
C ARG A 29 11.95 5.41 -5.54
N MET A 30 10.87 5.00 -4.89
CA MET A 30 10.57 3.61 -4.58
C MET A 30 9.17 3.27 -5.10
N ILE A 31 9.05 2.17 -5.83
CA ILE A 31 7.78 1.62 -6.29
C ILE A 31 7.52 0.38 -5.43
N MET A 32 6.50 0.45 -4.58
CA MET A 32 6.20 -0.58 -3.59
C MET A 32 4.77 -1.11 -3.80
N PRO A 33 4.40 -2.29 -3.28
CA PRO A 33 3.00 -2.70 -3.27
C PRO A 33 2.14 -1.72 -2.48
N SER A 34 0.91 -1.44 -2.93
CA SER A 34 -0.01 -0.55 -2.22
C SER A 34 -0.39 -1.12 -0.85
N ALA A 35 -0.82 -0.27 0.07
CA ALA A 35 -1.30 -0.71 1.39
C ALA A 35 -2.46 -1.72 1.27
N THR A 36 -3.33 -1.54 0.26
CA THR A 36 -4.45 -2.45 0.00
C THR A 36 -3.98 -3.79 -0.58
N GLU A 37 -2.94 -3.82 -1.42
CA GLU A 37 -2.34 -5.06 -1.91
C GLU A 37 -1.62 -5.84 -0.78
N ILE A 38 -0.91 -5.14 0.11
CA ILE A 38 -0.28 -5.75 1.29
C ILE A 38 -1.35 -6.38 2.20
N ALA A 39 -2.44 -5.65 2.47
CA ALA A 39 -3.57 -6.17 3.24
C ALA A 39 -4.22 -7.37 2.55
N ALA A 40 -4.44 -7.31 1.24
CA ALA A 40 -4.98 -8.41 0.45
C ALA A 40 -4.13 -9.68 0.57
N GLY A 41 -2.80 -9.55 0.54
CA GLY A 41 -1.87 -10.66 0.77
C GLY A 41 -2.06 -11.32 2.13
N ARG A 42 -2.27 -10.53 3.19
CA ARG A 42 -2.54 -11.02 4.56
C ARG A 42 -3.90 -11.72 4.64
N ILE A 43 -4.94 -11.16 4.02
CA ILE A 43 -6.28 -11.78 3.96
C ILE A 43 -6.21 -13.12 3.25
N ARG A 44 -5.60 -13.19 2.05
CA ARG A 44 -5.43 -14.45 1.30
C ARG A 44 -4.70 -15.52 2.12
N ALA A 45 -3.68 -15.12 2.89
CA ALA A 45 -2.97 -16.04 3.79
C ALA A 45 -3.85 -16.52 4.96
N ALA A 46 -4.70 -15.66 5.51
CA ALA A 46 -5.68 -16.05 6.53
C ALA A 46 -6.75 -17.00 5.97
N THR A 47 -7.28 -16.73 4.76
CA THR A 47 -8.24 -17.62 4.05
C THR A 47 -7.65 -19.02 3.90
N ARG A 48 -6.42 -19.14 3.39
CA ARG A 48 -5.75 -20.45 3.24
C ARG A 48 -5.58 -21.20 4.56
N ARG A 49 -5.46 -20.49 5.67
CA ARG A 49 -5.30 -21.04 7.02
C ARG A 49 -6.63 -21.20 7.76
N ARG A 50 -7.77 -20.90 7.11
CA ARG A 50 -9.11 -20.89 7.72
C ARG A 50 -9.18 -20.10 9.03
N ARG A 51 -8.46 -18.96 9.08
CA ARG A 51 -8.46 -18.06 10.23
C ARG A 51 -9.44 -16.92 9.97
N PRO A 52 -10.33 -16.58 10.92
CA PRO A 52 -11.24 -15.46 10.75
C PRO A 52 -10.48 -14.14 10.59
N VAL A 53 -11.05 -13.23 9.81
CA VAL A 53 -10.51 -11.89 9.54
C VAL A 53 -11.51 -10.83 9.99
N ALA A 54 -11.04 -9.82 10.69
CA ALA A 54 -11.77 -8.60 10.99
C ALA A 54 -10.91 -7.38 10.61
N LEU A 55 -11.49 -6.43 9.88
CA LEU A 55 -10.86 -5.17 9.49
C LEU A 55 -11.44 -4.05 10.35
N THR A 56 -10.58 -3.17 10.87
CA THR A 56 -10.97 -2.02 11.69
C THR A 56 -10.15 -0.80 11.30
N GLY A 57 -10.64 0.40 11.62
CA GLY A 57 -9.98 1.67 11.32
C GLY A 57 -10.95 2.69 10.72
N VAL A 58 -10.46 3.91 10.53
CA VAL A 58 -11.25 5.04 10.02
C VAL A 58 -11.19 5.19 8.50
N THR A 59 -10.08 4.77 7.89
CA THR A 59 -9.85 4.87 6.44
C THR A 59 -9.58 3.49 5.91
N ALA A 60 -10.44 3.03 4.99
CA ALA A 60 -10.25 1.79 4.26
C ALA A 60 -10.19 2.08 2.77
N GLY A 61 -9.15 1.58 2.10
CA GLY A 61 -9.07 1.60 0.65
C GLY A 61 -9.83 0.43 0.03
N GLY A 62 -10.40 0.64 -1.16
CA GLY A 62 -11.00 -0.42 -1.98
C GLY A 62 -9.97 -1.27 -2.73
N GLY A 63 -10.39 -1.91 -3.82
CA GLY A 63 -9.50 -2.67 -4.69
C GLY A 63 -9.01 -3.97 -4.05
N PRO A 64 -7.70 -4.30 -4.09
CA PRO A 64 -7.21 -5.62 -3.70
C PRO A 64 -7.64 -6.10 -2.32
N CYS A 65 -7.65 -5.20 -1.33
CA CYS A 65 -8.05 -5.54 0.04
C CYS A 65 -9.53 -5.97 0.08
N HIS A 66 -10.40 -5.16 -0.53
CA HIS A 66 -11.83 -5.42 -0.61
C HIS A 66 -12.13 -6.73 -1.36
N TRP A 67 -11.55 -6.92 -2.55
CA TRP A 67 -11.75 -8.16 -3.32
C TRP A 67 -11.22 -9.41 -2.61
N ALA A 68 -10.14 -9.28 -1.84
CA ALA A 68 -9.62 -10.40 -1.04
C ALA A 68 -10.55 -10.74 0.12
N LEU A 69 -11.19 -9.73 0.74
CA LEU A 69 -12.16 -9.93 1.79
C LEU A 69 -13.45 -10.57 1.25
N GLU A 70 -13.94 -10.17 0.07
CA GLU A 70 -15.11 -10.79 -0.58
C GLU A 70 -14.91 -12.28 -0.85
N ARG A 71 -13.67 -12.72 -1.06
CA ARG A 71 -13.30 -14.12 -1.29
C ARG A 71 -12.91 -14.88 -0.01
N HIS A 72 -12.87 -14.21 1.14
CA HIS A 72 -12.52 -14.83 2.43
C HIS A 72 -13.74 -15.51 3.04
#